data_AF-A0ABC9FDS5-F1
#
_entry.id   AF-A0ABC9FDS5-F1
#
_cell.length_a   1.000
_cell.length_b   1.000
_cell.length_c   1.000
_cell.angle_alpha   90.00
_cell.angle_beta   90.00
_cell.angle_gamma   90.00
#
_symmetry.space_group_name_H-M   'P 1'
#
loop_
_entity.id
_entity.type
_entity.pdbx_description
1 polymer ?
#
loop_
_entity_poly.entity_id
_entity_poly.type
_entity_poly.pdbx_seq_one_letter_code
_entity_poly.pdbx_strand_id
1 'polypeptide(L)'
;MSRVSGSMRGGGSPLKAALGSSSTFGGKQGKELPLLECPNCCVRVVKIKSKQRETYDQVFFKCPNNIRGDSTTCGFIRSEKEYEAFVRGIEEREQGLKHQLYNLEVLDEAECLGEMNEMKHQLGEMKHQLGEMRQLVDRALGEVWTMKMQICELQQKTCEGKKGFDIGFAVVGVVFGIFVTLMWKSSEL
;
A
#
# COMPACT_ATOMS: atom_id res chain seq x y z
N MET A 1 -74.44 -2.69 2.54
CA MET A 1 -72.97 -2.60 2.43
C MET A 1 -72.38 -3.84 3.09
N SER A 2 -71.42 -4.60 2.61
CA SER A 2 -70.88 -4.89 1.28
C SER A 2 -70.12 -6.21 1.47
N ARG A 3 -70.16 -7.07 0.45
CA ARG A 3 -69.43 -8.35 0.40
C ARG A 3 -67.93 -8.11 0.59
N VAL A 4 -67.24 -8.97 1.33
CA VAL A 4 -65.85 -9.32 1.02
C VAL A 4 -65.70 -10.84 1.10
N SER A 5 -65.49 -11.39 -0.08
CA SER A 5 -65.10 -12.76 -0.38
C SER A 5 -63.61 -12.97 -0.09
N GLY A 6 -63.21 -14.19 0.27
CA GLY A 6 -61.79 -14.55 0.37
C GLY A 6 -61.54 -16.00 0.75
N SER A 7 -62.05 -16.94 -0.03
CA SER A 7 -61.67 -18.36 0.02
C SER A 7 -60.41 -18.58 -0.83
N MET A 8 -59.29 -18.97 -0.21
CA MET A 8 -58.13 -19.49 -0.95
C MET A 8 -58.11 -21.03 -0.86
N ARG A 9 -58.30 -21.62 -2.05
CA ARG A 9 -58.13 -23.03 -2.41
C ARG A 9 -56.64 -23.37 -2.24
N GLY A 10 -56.21 -24.53 -1.74
CA GLY A 10 -56.62 -25.85 -2.19
C GLY A 10 -55.95 -26.14 -3.54
N GLY A 11 -54.70 -26.59 -3.53
CA GLY A 11 -53.93 -26.87 -4.75
C GLY A 11 -52.64 -27.63 -4.45
N GLY A 12 -52.77 -28.90 -4.05
CA GLY A 12 -51.67 -29.86 -4.09
C GLY A 12 -51.51 -30.43 -5.50
N SER A 13 -50.27 -30.54 -5.96
CA SER A 13 -49.81 -31.35 -7.09
C SER A 13 -48.29 -31.25 -7.24
N PRO A 14 -47.62 -32.25 -7.83
CA PRO A 14 -46.68 -33.10 -7.09
C PRO A 14 -45.23 -32.77 -7.41
N LEU A 15 -44.34 -33.06 -6.43
CA LEU A 15 -42.90 -33.14 -6.65
C LEU A 15 -42.62 -34.20 -7.72
N LYS A 16 -42.34 -33.72 -8.94
CA LYS A 16 -42.02 -34.54 -10.09
C LYS A 16 -40.57 -35.00 -9.96
N ALA A 17 -40.44 -36.26 -9.56
CA ALA A 17 -39.42 -37.26 -9.87
C ALA A 17 -38.05 -36.81 -10.41
N ALA A 18 -37.02 -37.30 -9.71
CA ALA A 18 -35.81 -37.92 -10.26
C ALA A 18 -35.06 -37.17 -11.37
N LEU A 19 -34.17 -36.28 -10.97
CA LEU A 19 -32.82 -36.28 -11.53
C LEU A 19 -32.11 -37.47 -10.85
N GLY A 20 -32.24 -38.71 -11.34
CA GLY A 20 -31.80 -39.07 -12.67
C GLY A 20 -30.29 -39.22 -12.63
N SER A 21 -29.79 -40.15 -11.80
CA SER A 21 -28.45 -40.71 -11.96
C SER A 21 -28.36 -41.28 -13.37
N SER A 22 -27.83 -40.49 -14.30
CA SER A 22 -27.38 -40.99 -15.58
C SER A 22 -25.89 -41.28 -15.46
N SER A 23 -25.60 -42.51 -15.08
CA SER A 23 -24.36 -43.18 -15.43
C SER A 23 -24.30 -43.28 -16.95
N THR A 24 -23.71 -42.28 -17.61
CA THR A 24 -23.25 -42.44 -18.99
C THR A 24 -22.05 -43.38 -18.99
N PHE A 25 -22.32 -44.68 -19.01
CA PHE A 25 -21.43 -45.63 -19.66
C PHE A 25 -21.48 -45.32 -21.16
N GLY A 26 -20.44 -44.68 -21.67
CA GLY A 26 -20.30 -44.46 -23.12
C GLY A 26 -19.54 -43.18 -23.45
N GLY A 27 -18.25 -43.34 -23.74
CA GLY A 27 -17.41 -42.29 -24.31
C GLY A 27 -16.44 -41.69 -23.31
N LYS A 28 -15.33 -42.39 -23.07
CA LYS A 28 -14.07 -41.73 -22.67
C LYS A 28 -13.73 -40.71 -23.76
N GLN A 29 -14.23 -39.48 -23.66
CA GLN A 29 -13.53 -38.35 -24.26
C GLN A 29 -12.28 -38.20 -23.41
N GLY A 30 -11.24 -38.94 -23.80
CA GLY A 30 -9.93 -38.85 -23.17
C GLY A 30 -9.50 -37.40 -23.27
N LYS A 31 -9.37 -36.73 -22.13
CA LYS A 31 -8.71 -35.43 -22.08
C LYS A 31 -7.36 -35.61 -22.77
N GLU A 32 -7.12 -34.86 -23.83
CA GLU A 32 -5.87 -34.94 -24.54
C GLU A 32 -4.75 -34.51 -23.58
N LEU A 33 -3.82 -35.42 -23.30
CA LEU A 33 -2.74 -35.17 -22.35
C LEU A 33 -1.86 -34.03 -22.87
N PRO A 34 -1.55 -33.02 -22.04
CA PRO A 34 -0.74 -31.88 -22.47
C PRO A 34 0.66 -32.34 -22.86
N LEU A 35 1.22 -31.77 -23.92
CA LEU A 35 2.61 -32.01 -24.34
C LEU A 35 3.53 -31.06 -23.55
N LEU A 36 4.09 -31.58 -22.46
CA LEU A 36 5.01 -30.90 -21.57
C LEU A 36 6.43 -30.91 -22.14
N GLU A 37 7.36 -30.24 -21.45
CA GLU A 37 8.76 -30.24 -21.82
C GLU A 37 9.49 -31.49 -21.30
N CYS A 38 10.42 -32.00 -22.11
CA CYS A 38 11.29 -33.07 -21.71
C CYS A 38 12.24 -32.59 -20.59
N PRO A 39 12.35 -33.31 -19.45
CA PRO A 39 13.19 -32.89 -18.32
C PRO A 39 14.69 -32.86 -18.62
N ASN A 40 15.13 -33.55 -19.68
CA ASN A 40 16.55 -33.63 -20.03
C ASN A 40 16.95 -32.60 -21.10
N CYS A 41 16.02 -32.23 -21.98
CA CYS A 41 16.34 -31.42 -23.17
C CYS A 41 15.56 -30.10 -23.23
N CYS A 42 14.59 -29.89 -22.34
CA CYS A 42 13.71 -28.72 -22.31
C CYS A 42 13.03 -28.43 -23.65
N VAL A 43 12.74 -29.49 -24.42
CA VAL A 43 11.99 -29.42 -25.67
C VAL A 43 10.64 -30.11 -25.51
N ARG A 44 9.61 -29.59 -26.16
CA ARG A 44 8.26 -30.15 -26.10
C ARG A 44 8.25 -31.61 -26.57
N VAL A 45 7.70 -32.49 -25.73
CA VAL A 45 7.56 -33.90 -26.06
C VAL A 45 6.54 -34.09 -27.18
N VAL A 46 6.70 -35.18 -27.94
CA VAL A 46 5.82 -35.51 -29.06
C VAL A 46 5.06 -36.80 -28.77
N LYS A 47 3.78 -36.82 -29.17
CA LYS A 47 2.94 -38.01 -29.15
C LYS A 47 3.16 -38.80 -30.44
N ILE A 48 3.49 -40.08 -30.32
CA ILE A 48 3.69 -40.99 -31.45
C ILE A 48 2.85 -42.25 -31.27
N LYS A 49 2.49 -42.88 -32.40
CA LYS A 49 1.91 -44.22 -32.43
C LYS A 49 2.98 -45.21 -32.89
N SER A 50 3.15 -46.31 -32.16
CA SER A 50 4.14 -47.31 -32.49
C SER A 50 3.75 -48.09 -33.74
N LYS A 51 4.74 -48.32 -34.61
CA LYS A 51 4.64 -49.19 -35.79
C LYS A 51 5.34 -50.55 -35.57
N GLN A 52 5.86 -50.81 -34.37
CA GLN A 52 6.47 -52.10 -34.03
C GLN A 52 5.39 -53.16 -33.88
N ARG A 53 5.70 -54.41 -34.24
CA ARG A 53 4.70 -55.48 -34.30
C ARG A 53 4.10 -55.79 -32.93
N GLU A 54 4.92 -55.72 -31.89
CA GLU A 54 4.58 -56.07 -30.50
C GLU A 54 3.74 -54.97 -29.82
N THR A 55 3.92 -53.72 -30.23
CA THR A 55 3.28 -52.54 -29.62
C THR A 55 2.46 -51.75 -30.63
N TYR A 56 2.02 -52.40 -31.71
CA TYR A 56 1.37 -51.72 -32.84
C TYR A 56 0.17 -50.86 -32.39
N ASP A 57 0.12 -49.63 -32.88
CA ASP A 57 -0.87 -48.59 -32.55
C ASP A 57 -0.90 -48.12 -31.08
N GLN A 58 0.00 -48.61 -30.23
CA GLN A 58 0.15 -48.07 -28.87
C GLN A 58 0.75 -46.66 -28.92
N VAL A 59 0.23 -45.79 -28.06
CA VAL A 59 0.65 -44.39 -27.94
C VAL A 59 1.83 -44.27 -26.98
N PHE A 60 2.85 -43.54 -27.43
CA PHE A 60 4.00 -43.17 -26.63
C PHE A 60 4.25 -41.67 -26.70
N PHE A 61 4.75 -41.11 -25.61
CA PHE A 61 5.24 -39.75 -25.53
C PHE A 61 6.76 -39.80 -25.47
N LYS A 62 7.45 -39.17 -26.42
CA LYS A 62 8.92 -39.18 -26.47
C LYS A 62 9.51 -37.81 -26.68
N CYS A 63 10.76 -37.65 -26.31
CA CYS A 63 11.54 -36.48 -26.71
C CYS A 63 11.80 -36.52 -28.22
N PRO A 64 11.67 -35.39 -28.94
CA PRO A 64 12.12 -35.26 -30.33
C PRO A 64 13.59 -35.67 -30.50
N ASN A 65 14.42 -35.33 -29.52
CA ASN A 65 15.85 -35.65 -29.50
C ASN A 65 16.14 -37.09 -29.06
N ASN A 66 15.14 -37.99 -28.98
CA ASN A 66 15.35 -39.43 -28.84
C ASN A 66 15.47 -40.04 -30.24
N ILE A 67 16.70 -40.29 -30.72
CA ILE A 67 16.95 -40.88 -32.03
C ILE A 67 17.08 -42.39 -31.86
N ARG A 68 16.39 -43.17 -32.72
CA ARG A 68 16.43 -44.64 -32.63
C ARG A 68 17.83 -45.15 -32.95
N GLY A 69 18.35 -46.03 -32.09
CA GLY A 69 19.64 -46.68 -32.29
C GLY A 69 20.85 -45.86 -31.85
N ASP A 70 20.62 -44.65 -31.34
CA ASP A 70 21.69 -43.78 -30.82
C ASP A 70 21.57 -43.63 -29.30
N SER A 71 22.47 -44.29 -28.58
CA SER A 71 22.55 -44.25 -27.12
C SER A 71 23.05 -42.92 -26.57
N THR A 72 23.60 -42.05 -27.41
CA THR A 72 24.04 -40.70 -27.01
C THR A 72 22.89 -39.70 -26.94
N THR A 73 21.69 -40.12 -27.37
CA THR A 73 20.51 -39.26 -27.47
C THR A 73 19.58 -39.36 -26.27
N CYS A 74 18.61 -38.45 -26.18
CA CYS A 74 17.75 -38.34 -25.01
C CYS A 74 16.93 -39.62 -24.79
N GLY A 75 17.08 -40.28 -23.65
CA GLY A 75 16.34 -41.51 -23.30
C GLY A 75 14.87 -41.31 -22.93
N PHE A 76 14.32 -40.10 -23.04
CA PHE A 76 12.95 -39.83 -22.59
C PHE A 76 11.91 -40.41 -23.57
N ILE A 77 11.32 -41.52 -23.17
CA ILE A 77 10.16 -42.17 -23.80
C ILE A 77 9.28 -42.76 -22.70
N ARG A 78 7.96 -42.58 -22.81
CA ARG A 78 6.97 -43.05 -21.86
C ARG A 78 5.75 -43.58 -22.58
N SER A 79 5.13 -44.63 -22.06
CA SER A 79 3.79 -45.04 -22.47
C SER A 79 2.76 -43.99 -22.05
N GLU A 80 1.57 -44.03 -22.63
CA GLU A 80 0.49 -43.10 -22.29
C GLU A 80 0.17 -43.05 -20.79
N LYS A 81 0.12 -44.21 -20.12
CA LYS A 81 -0.14 -44.30 -18.67
C LYS A 81 0.97 -43.69 -17.82
N GLU A 82 2.22 -43.95 -18.19
CA GLU A 82 3.37 -43.39 -17.47
C GLU A 82 3.46 -41.87 -17.68
N TYR A 83 3.13 -41.41 -18.88
CA TYR A 83 3.11 -39.99 -19.19
C TYR A 83 1.99 -39.25 -18.45
N GLU A 84 0.80 -39.85 -18.34
CA GLU A 84 -0.29 -39.33 -17.51
C GLU A 84 0.12 -39.19 -16.03
N ALA A 85 0.78 -40.21 -15.48
CA ALA A 85 1.29 -40.14 -14.10
C ALA A 85 2.36 -39.05 -13.94
N PHE A 86 3.22 -38.86 -14.95
CA PHE A 86 4.23 -37.80 -14.97
C PHE A 86 3.59 -36.41 -14.98
N VAL A 87 2.58 -36.18 -15.83
CA VAL A 87 1.83 -34.92 -15.89
C VAL A 87 1.19 -34.61 -14.54
N ARG A 88 0.49 -35.59 -13.94
CA ARG A 88 -0.15 -35.42 -12.63
C ARG A 88 0.85 -35.04 -11.53
N GLY A 89 2.02 -35.67 -11.51
CA GLY A 89 3.07 -35.35 -10.53
C GLY A 89 3.62 -33.92 -10.68
N ILE A 90 3.67 -33.38 -11.90
CA ILE A 90 4.05 -31.98 -12.14
C ILE A 90 2.95 -31.03 -11.63
N GLU A 91 1.69 -31.32 -11.94
CA GLU A 91 0.56 -30.51 -11.47
C GLU A 91 0.50 -30.43 -9.94
N GLU A 92 0.70 -31.56 -9.25
CA GLU A 92 0.78 -31.61 -7.78
C GLU A 92 1.93 -30.76 -7.24
N ARG A 93 3.11 -30.80 -7.89
CA ARG A 93 4.26 -29.98 -7.51
C ARG A 93 4.00 -28.50 -7.73
N GLU A 94 3.39 -28.12 -8.85
CA GLU A 94 3.00 -26.73 -9.12
C GLU A 94 1.99 -26.21 -8.10
N GLN A 95 1.00 -27.03 -7.73
CA GLN A 95 0.03 -26.68 -6.70
C GLN A 95 0.71 -26.51 -5.33
N GLY A 96 1.64 -27.42 -4.98
CA GLY A 96 2.44 -27.30 -3.77
C GLY A 96 3.28 -26.02 -3.74
N LEU A 97 3.92 -25.66 -4.86
CA LEU A 97 4.68 -24.42 -4.99
C LEU A 97 3.78 -23.18 -4.90
N LYS A 98 2.62 -23.18 -5.55
CA LYS A 98 1.65 -22.08 -5.46
C LYS A 98 1.19 -21.88 -4.02
N HIS A 99 0.92 -22.95 -3.28
CA HIS A 99 0.54 -22.86 -1.87
C HIS A 99 1.68 -22.32 -0.99
N GLN A 100 2.93 -22.73 -1.26
CA GLN A 100 4.09 -22.17 -0.56
C GLN A 100 4.30 -20.69 -0.86
N LEU A 101 4.15 -20.29 -2.13
CA LEU A 101 4.26 -18.90 -2.55
C LEU A 101 3.19 -18.02 -1.89
N TYR A 102 1.93 -18.50 -1.88
CA TYR A 102 0.84 -17.83 -1.20
C TYR A 102 1.10 -17.65 0.30
N ASN A 103 1.59 -18.69 0.98
CA ASN A 103 1.94 -18.58 2.40
C ASN A 103 3.07 -17.57 2.66
N LEU A 104 4.06 -17.49 1.76
CA LEU A 104 5.15 -16.51 1.86
C LEU A 104 4.63 -15.08 1.66
N GLU A 105 3.75 -14.87 0.68
CA GLU A 105 3.12 -13.58 0.38
C GLU A 105 2.25 -13.09 1.56
N VAL A 106 1.46 -13.98 2.17
CA VAL A 106 0.66 -13.65 3.37
C VAL A 106 1.54 -13.30 4.58
N LEU A 107 2.70 -13.92 4.72
CA LEU A 107 3.65 -13.60 5.81
C LEU A 107 4.28 -12.21 5.62
N ASP A 108 4.67 -11.86 4.39
CA ASP A 108 5.23 -10.55 4.04
C ASP A 108 4.22 -9.41 4.29
N GLU A 109 2.95 -9.62 3.91
CA GLU A 109 1.87 -8.67 4.19
C GLU A 109 1.62 -8.47 5.69
N ALA A 110 1.71 -9.55 6.49
CA ALA A 110 1.52 -9.49 7.93
C ALA A 110 2.66 -8.75 8.66
N GLU A 111 3.92 -8.95 8.24
CA GLU A 111 5.06 -8.18 8.75
C GLU A 111 4.93 -6.69 8.41
N CYS A 112 4.59 -6.38 7.16
CA CYS A 112 4.42 -5.00 6.70
C CYS A 112 3.28 -4.26 7.44
N LEU A 113 2.16 -4.94 7.73
CA LEU A 113 1.09 -4.40 8.58
C LEU A 113 1.56 -4.18 10.03
N GLY A 114 2.42 -5.05 10.56
CA GLY A 114 3.04 -4.88 11.87
C GLY A 114 3.89 -3.62 11.96
N GLU A 115 4.80 -3.43 11.00
CA GLU A 115 5.67 -2.24 10.93
C GLU A 115 4.87 -0.93 10.76
N MET A 116 3.82 -0.96 9.93
CA MET A 116 2.95 0.21 9.74
C MET A 116 2.22 0.60 11.03
N ASN A 117 1.79 -0.37 11.83
CA ASN A 117 1.12 -0.10 13.10
C ASN A 117 2.06 0.53 14.13
N GLU A 118 3.32 0.07 14.20
CA GLU A 118 4.35 0.66 15.04
C GLU A 118 4.66 2.11 14.62
N MET A 119 4.84 2.36 13.32
CA MET A 119 5.07 3.70 12.79
C MET A 119 3.91 4.65 13.09
N LYS A 120 2.67 4.15 13.01
CA LYS A 120 1.48 4.92 13.35
C LYS A 120 1.43 5.28 14.83
N HIS A 121 1.90 4.39 15.70
CA HIS A 121 2.04 4.67 17.13
C HIS A 121 3.06 5.79 17.38
N GLN A 122 4.25 5.71 16.77
CA GLN A 122 5.27 6.76 16.88
C GLN A 122 4.80 8.12 16.32
N LEU A 123 4.06 8.11 15.20
CA LEU A 123 3.47 9.32 14.66
C LEU A 123 2.43 9.93 15.61
N GLY A 124 1.68 9.09 16.33
CA GLY A 124 0.75 9.52 17.37
C GLY A 124 1.45 10.24 18.51
N GLU A 125 2.56 9.68 18.99
CA GLU A 125 3.36 10.25 20.06
C GLU A 125 4.02 11.58 19.65
N MET A 126 4.64 11.63 18.47
CA MET A 126 5.19 12.89 17.92
C MET A 126 4.13 13.96 17.74
N LYS A 127 2.92 13.59 17.29
CA LYS A 127 1.82 14.53 17.14
C LYS A 127 1.37 15.09 18.49
N HIS A 128 1.41 14.28 19.54
CA HIS A 128 1.12 14.73 20.90
C HIS A 128 2.17 15.74 21.37
N GLN A 129 3.47 15.42 21.21
CA GLN A 129 4.58 16.32 21.51
C GLN A 129 4.48 17.66 20.76
N LEU A 130 4.14 17.63 19.47
CA LEU A 130 3.92 18.84 18.66
C LEU A 130 2.75 19.68 19.21
N GLY A 131 1.71 19.02 19.73
CA GLY A 131 0.57 19.67 20.37
C GLY A 131 0.96 20.40 21.66
N GLU A 132 1.77 19.76 22.51
CA GLU A 132 2.30 20.38 23.73
C GLU A 132 3.21 21.57 23.41
N MET A 133 4.13 21.40 22.45
CA MET A 133 5.04 22.46 22.04
C MET A 133 4.29 23.67 21.46
N ARG A 134 3.23 23.42 20.69
CA ARG A 134 2.37 24.49 20.16
C ARG A 134 1.69 25.28 21.28
N GLN A 135 1.17 24.61 22.31
CA GLN A 135 0.56 25.30 23.45
C GLN A 135 1.57 26.17 24.22
N LEU A 136 2.82 25.72 24.34
CA LEU A 136 3.89 26.52 24.94
C LEU A 136 4.17 27.78 24.13
N VAL A 137 4.23 27.67 22.79
CA VAL A 137 4.42 28.82 21.90
C VAL A 137 3.24 29.79 22.01
N ASP A 138 2.00 29.29 22.00
CA ASP A 138 0.79 30.12 22.11
C ASP A 138 0.76 30.88 23.46
N ARG A 139 1.17 30.23 24.56
CA ARG A 139 1.28 30.89 25.87
C ARG A 139 2.35 31.98 25.86
N ALA A 140 3.54 31.70 25.33
CA ALA A 140 4.63 32.67 25.27
C ALA A 140 4.27 33.88 24.40
N LEU A 141 3.57 33.68 23.28
CA LEU A 141 3.05 34.77 22.45
C LEU A 141 2.05 35.64 23.22
N GLY A 142 1.19 35.04 24.04
CA GLY A 142 0.28 35.77 24.93
C GLY A 142 1.02 36.65 25.94
N GLU A 143 2.06 36.12 26.58
CA GLU A 143 2.90 36.88 27.52
C GLU A 143 3.66 38.03 26.85
N VAL A 144 4.18 37.82 25.63
CA VAL A 144 4.82 38.88 24.85
C VAL A 144 3.81 39.96 24.48
N TRP A 145 2.56 39.58 24.15
CA TRP A 145 1.51 40.54 23.85
C TRP A 145 1.16 41.40 25.07
N THR A 146 0.96 40.80 26.25
CA THR A 146 0.67 41.55 27.48
C THR A 146 1.81 42.49 27.85
N MET A 147 3.06 42.02 27.70
CA MET A 147 4.24 42.84 27.94
C MET A 147 4.32 44.03 26.97
N LYS A 148 4.02 43.83 25.67
CA LYS A 148 3.94 44.94 24.71
C LYS A 148 2.87 45.95 25.09
N MET A 149 1.71 45.51 25.58
CA MET A 149 0.64 46.42 26.02
C MET A 149 1.08 47.27 27.22
N GLN A 150 1.79 46.69 28.19
CA GLN A 150 2.35 47.45 29.32
C GLN A 150 3.39 48.49 28.87
N ILE A 151 4.24 48.14 27.89
CA ILE A 151 5.22 49.07 27.32
C ILE A 151 4.52 50.25 26.64
N CYS A 152 3.45 50.01 25.88
CA CYS A 152 2.66 51.08 25.27
C CYS A 152 2.05 52.03 26.31
N GLU A 153 1.52 51.49 27.41
CA GLU A 153 0.95 52.30 28.50
C GLU A 153 2.03 53.16 29.18
N LEU A 154 3.21 52.60 29.41
CA LEU A 154 4.34 53.33 29.99
C LEU A 154 4.89 54.41 29.04
N GLN A 155 4.95 54.14 27.73
CA GLN A 155 5.35 55.15 26.74
C GLN A 155 4.35 56.32 26.68
N GLN A 156 3.06 56.06 26.80
CA GLN A 156 2.03 57.11 26.86
C GLN A 156 2.24 58.03 28.07
N LYS A 157 2.48 57.46 29.26
CA LYS A 157 2.76 58.22 30.49
C LYS A 157 4.06 59.04 30.38
N THR A 158 5.05 58.54 29.64
CA THR A 158 6.32 59.25 29.43
C THR A 158 6.19 60.40 28.40
N CYS A 159 5.32 60.27 27.40
CA CYS A 159 5.04 61.34 26.42
C CYS A 159 4.31 62.55 27.03
N GLU A 160 3.51 62.36 28.09
CA GLU A 160 2.88 63.48 28.81
C GLU A 160 3.91 64.30 29.62
N GLY A 161 4.99 63.67 30.11
CA GLY A 161 6.06 64.36 30.84
C GLY A 161 7.07 65.12 29.95
N LYS A 162 7.14 64.82 28.64
CA LYS A 162 8.17 65.39 27.76
C LYS A 162 7.89 66.83 27.31
N LYS A 163 6.65 67.33 27.45
CA LYS A 163 6.29 68.72 27.12
C LYS A 163 6.97 69.77 28.01
N GLY A 164 7.51 69.38 29.17
CA GLY A 164 8.25 70.29 30.05
C GLY A 164 9.73 70.45 29.70
N PHE A 165 10.32 69.51 28.95
CA PHE A 165 11.77 69.49 28.70
C PHE A 165 12.19 70.40 27.54
N ASP A 166 11.33 70.58 26.54
CA ASP A 166 11.60 71.45 25.38
C ASP A 166 11.65 72.95 25.77
N ILE A 167 10.90 73.37 26.80
CA ILE A 167 10.95 74.76 27.29
C ILE A 167 12.28 75.03 28.02
N GLY A 168 12.82 74.04 28.74
CA GLY A 168 14.07 74.17 29.47
C GLY A 168 15.28 74.41 28.56
N PHE A 169 15.39 73.67 27.45
CA PHE A 169 16.48 73.86 26.48
C PHE A 169 16.42 75.20 25.74
N ALA A 170 15.20 75.69 25.44
CA ALA A 170 15.04 77.00 24.82
C ALA A 170 15.55 78.15 25.72
N VAL A 171 15.24 78.10 27.03
CA VAL A 171 15.70 79.13 27.98
C VAL A 171 17.22 79.10 28.14
N VAL A 172 17.83 77.91 28.26
CA VAL A 172 19.29 77.78 28.37
C VAL A 172 19.99 78.29 27.12
N GLY A 173 19.46 78.01 25.92
CA GLY A 173 19.99 78.52 24.66
C GLY A 173 19.94 80.05 24.56
N VAL A 174 18.84 80.67 25.00
CA VAL A 174 18.70 82.14 25.02
C VAL A 174 19.69 82.77 26.00
N VAL A 175 19.81 82.24 27.23
CA VAL A 175 20.76 82.74 28.23
C VAL A 175 22.20 82.61 27.74
N PHE A 176 22.54 81.47 27.13
CA PHE A 176 23.88 81.25 26.56
C PHE A 176 24.17 82.21 25.41
N GLY A 177 23.20 82.45 24.52
CA GLY A 177 23.33 83.43 23.43
C GLY A 177 23.55 84.86 23.93
N ILE A 178 22.81 85.29 24.97
CA ILE A 178 23.02 86.60 25.61
C ILE A 178 24.43 86.68 26.20
N PHE A 179 24.88 85.63 26.90
CA PHE A 179 26.19 85.59 27.53
C PHE A 179 27.33 85.70 26.51
N VAL A 180 27.24 84.97 25.40
CA VAL A 180 28.21 85.04 24.29
C VAL A 180 28.23 86.45 23.67
N THR A 181 27.08 87.08 23.52
CA THR A 181 26.99 88.45 22.95
C THR A 181 27.62 89.49 23.86
N LEU A 182 27.43 89.39 25.18
CA LEU A 182 28.06 90.27 26.17
C LEU A 182 29.58 90.12 26.21
N MET A 183 30.08 88.88 26.11
CA MET A 183 31.51 88.59 26.06
C MET A 183 32.17 89.16 24.80
N TRP A 184 31.50 89.08 23.64
CA TRP A 184 32.01 89.66 22.39
C TRP A 184 32.09 91.19 22.46
N LYS A 185 31.03 91.83 22.97
CA LYS A 185 30.98 93.31 23.11
C LYS A 185 32.02 93.85 24.09
N SER A 186 32.37 93.07 25.12
CA SER A 186 33.38 93.43 26.12
C SER A 186 34.82 93.27 25.61
N SER A 187 35.02 92.61 24.46
CA SER A 187 36.34 92.41 23.85
C SER A 187 36.72 93.51 22.84
N GLU A 188 35.78 94.41 22.50
CA GLU A 188 35.96 95.53 21.57
C GLU A 188 36.11 96.90 22.26
N LEU A 189 36.18 96.93 23.60
CA LEU A 189 36.39 98.11 24.45
C LEU A 189 37.75 98.02 25.15
#